data_AF-A0A669P5W0-F1
#
_entry.id   AF-A0A669P5W0-F1
#
_cell.length_a   1.000
_cell.length_b   1.000
_cell.length_c   1.000
_cell.angle_alpha   90.00
_cell.angle_beta   90.00
_cell.angle_gamma   90.00
#
_symmetry.space_group_name_H-M   'P 1'
#
loop_
_entity.id
_entity.type
_entity.pdbx_description
1 polymer ?
#
loop_
_entity_poly.entity_id
_entity_poly.type
_entity_poly.pdbx_seq_one_letter_code
_entity_poly.pdbx_strand_id
1 'polypeptide(L)'
;MPVAPAVPFVLLLAAAGRAAPARRSTDGSLSGVVQKWKEYQLQCLKYLYEAPPIAAEGKFCNRTFDNYACWPDGLPGTYVNVSCPWYLPWANTVLHGQVYRFCTSEGTWLLKENSTLPWRNLTECEASDQVRASLAASVV
;
A
#
# COMPACT_ATOMS: atom_id res chain seq x y z
N MET A 1 15.55 53.24 -54.37
CA MET A 1 15.71 54.07 -53.15
C MET A 1 14.34 54.10 -52.48
N PRO A 2 14.21 53.87 -51.16
CA PRO A 2 14.18 52.53 -50.59
C PRO A 2 12.88 52.22 -49.80
N VAL A 3 12.70 50.91 -49.49
CA VAL A 3 12.02 50.21 -48.35
C VAL A 3 11.20 51.03 -47.33
N ALA A 4 10.14 50.55 -46.67
CA ALA A 4 9.70 49.21 -46.26
C ALA A 4 8.26 49.31 -45.68
N PRO A 5 7.55 48.19 -45.43
CA PRO A 5 6.16 48.17 -45.04
C PRO A 5 5.96 48.43 -43.53
N ALA A 6 4.77 48.92 -43.18
CA ALA A 6 4.31 49.01 -41.80
C ALA A 6 4.27 47.60 -41.18
N VAL A 7 5.18 47.35 -40.24
CA VAL A 7 5.18 46.12 -39.43
C VAL A 7 4.12 46.29 -38.33
N PRO A 8 3.15 45.36 -38.19
CA PRO A 8 2.26 45.39 -37.04
C PRO A 8 3.09 44.98 -35.82
N PHE A 9 3.10 45.82 -34.79
CA PHE A 9 3.76 45.54 -33.51
C PHE A 9 2.95 44.45 -32.78
N VAL A 10 3.14 43.20 -33.16
CA VAL A 10 2.61 42.06 -32.41
C VAL A 10 3.46 41.92 -31.16
N LEU A 11 2.96 42.43 -30.03
CA LEU A 11 3.52 42.18 -28.71
C LEU A 11 3.38 40.68 -28.41
N LEU A 12 4.41 39.90 -28.73
CA LEU A 12 4.56 38.53 -28.26
C LEU A 12 4.76 38.56 -26.74
N LEU A 13 3.68 38.29 -26.00
CA LEU A 13 3.76 37.99 -24.57
C LEU A 13 4.54 36.68 -24.42
N ALA A 14 5.84 36.78 -24.14
CA ALA A 14 6.63 35.64 -23.68
C ALA A 14 6.13 35.26 -22.27
N ALA A 15 5.18 34.33 -22.22
CA ALA A 15 4.83 33.67 -20.97
C ALA A 15 6.05 32.83 -20.55
N ALA A 16 6.86 33.39 -19.65
CA ALA A 16 7.86 32.62 -18.92
C ALA A 16 7.10 31.62 -18.03
N GLY A 17 6.82 30.43 -18.58
CA GLY A 17 6.30 29.31 -17.81
C GLY A 17 7.31 29.00 -16.71
N ARG A 18 6.95 29.29 -15.46
CA ARG A 18 7.67 28.76 -14.30
C ARG A 18 7.56 27.25 -14.38
N ALA A 19 8.62 26.58 -14.82
CA ALA A 19 8.74 25.14 -14.66
C ALA A 19 8.59 24.86 -13.16
N ALA A 20 7.46 24.23 -12.78
CA ALA A 20 7.28 23.76 -11.43
C ALA A 20 8.45 22.81 -11.12
N PRO A 21 9.10 22.92 -9.94
CA PRO A 21 10.14 21.98 -9.58
C PRO A 21 9.55 20.57 -9.63
N ALA A 22 10.20 19.68 -10.37
CA ALA A 22 9.83 18.28 -10.41
C ALA A 22 9.77 17.78 -8.95
N ARG A 23 8.57 17.41 -8.47
CA ARG A 23 8.44 16.77 -7.15
C ARG A 23 9.27 15.48 -7.21
N ARG A 24 10.40 15.47 -6.50
CA ARG A 24 11.17 14.25 -6.31
C ARG A 24 10.27 13.28 -5.57
N SER A 25 9.89 12.18 -6.23
CA SER A 25 9.01 11.18 -5.64
C SER A 25 9.69 10.59 -4.42
N THR A 26 9.19 10.88 -3.23
CA THR A 26 9.65 10.30 -1.96
C THR A 26 9.08 8.90 -1.74
N ASP A 27 8.35 8.35 -2.72
CA ASP A 27 7.63 7.09 -2.63
C ASP A 27 8.55 5.92 -2.22
N GLY A 28 9.77 5.89 -2.76
CA GLY A 28 10.77 4.87 -2.45
C GLY A 28 11.69 5.16 -1.24
N SER A 29 11.60 6.33 -0.60
CA SER A 29 12.46 6.65 0.56
C SER A 29 11.91 6.02 1.84
N LEU A 30 12.78 5.71 2.82
CA LEU A 30 12.36 5.19 4.13
C LEU A 30 11.29 6.07 4.80
N SER A 31 11.47 7.39 4.76
CA SER A 31 10.50 8.35 5.29
C SER A 31 9.15 8.32 4.56
N GLY A 32 9.16 8.14 3.23
CA GLY A 32 7.95 8.00 2.44
C GLY A 32 7.21 6.70 2.77
N VAL A 33 7.93 5.58 2.87
CA VAL A 33 7.36 4.28 3.23
C VAL A 33 6.74 4.32 4.64
N VAL A 34 7.45 4.92 5.62
CA VAL A 34 6.93 5.08 6.98
C VAL A 34 5.67 5.94 7.00
N GLN A 35 5.64 7.02 6.20
CA GLN A 35 4.47 7.89 6.10
C GLN A 35 3.27 7.13 5.53
N LYS A 36 3.46 6.38 4.43
CA LYS A 36 2.43 5.53 3.83
C LYS A 36 1.94 4.43 4.78
N TRP A 37 2.84 3.80 5.53
CA TRP A 37 2.47 2.79 6.52
C TRP A 37 1.58 3.37 7.63
N LYS A 38 1.89 4.59 8.13
CA LYS A 38 1.04 5.27 9.11
C LYS A 38 -0.36 5.56 8.55
N GLU A 39 -0.44 6.00 7.31
CA GLU A 39 -1.71 6.23 6.63
C GLU A 39 -2.51 4.92 6.46
N TYR A 40 -1.85 3.83 6.06
CA TYR A 40 -2.47 2.49 5.99
C TYR A 40 -2.99 2.04 7.36
N GLN A 41 -2.18 2.22 8.42
CA GLN A 41 -2.57 1.87 9.78
C GLN A 41 -3.82 2.65 10.22
N LEU A 42 -3.85 3.97 9.99
CA LEU A 42 -5.01 4.80 10.33
C LEU A 42 -6.27 4.38 9.58
N GLN A 43 -6.15 4.09 8.28
CA GLN A 43 -7.26 3.55 7.47
C GLN A 43 -7.76 2.22 8.04
N CYS A 44 -6.85 1.32 8.41
CA CYS A 44 -7.21 0.05 9.02
C CYS A 44 -7.93 0.25 10.35
N LEU A 45 -7.39 1.04 11.26
CA LEU A 45 -8.00 1.28 12.58
C LEU A 45 -9.41 1.87 12.46
N LYS A 46 -9.61 2.78 11.51
CA LYS A 46 -10.94 3.31 11.18
C LYS A 46 -11.87 2.19 10.71
N TYR A 47 -11.45 1.36 9.75
CA TYR A 47 -12.21 0.21 9.27
C TYR A 47 -12.59 -0.75 10.41
N LEU A 48 -11.64 -1.09 11.29
CA LEU A 48 -11.86 -2.02 12.39
C LEU A 48 -12.92 -1.50 13.39
N TYR A 49 -12.94 -0.19 13.62
CA TYR A 49 -13.90 0.49 14.50
C TYR A 49 -15.29 0.62 13.87
N GLU A 50 -15.36 0.95 12.58
CA GLU A 50 -16.62 1.24 11.89
C GLU A 50 -17.34 -0.02 11.38
N ALA A 51 -16.61 -1.11 11.14
CA ALA A 51 -17.24 -2.31 10.59
C ALA A 51 -18.26 -2.90 11.59
N PRO A 52 -19.47 -3.29 11.14
CA PRO A 52 -20.48 -3.85 12.01
C PRO A 52 -19.99 -5.19 12.60
N PRO A 53 -20.45 -5.59 13.80
CA PRO A 53 -20.21 -6.94 14.29
C PRO A 53 -20.71 -7.96 13.26
N ILE A 54 -19.98 -9.07 13.08
CA ILE A 54 -20.49 -10.17 12.26
C ILE A 54 -21.81 -10.64 12.90
N ALA A 55 -22.90 -10.60 12.12
CA ALA A 55 -24.25 -11.01 12.55
C ALA A 55 -24.40 -12.54 12.71
N ALA A 56 -23.31 -13.30 12.59
CA ALA A 56 -23.31 -14.73 12.87
C ALA A 56 -23.17 -14.94 14.38
N GLU A 57 -24.26 -15.38 15.00
CA GLU A 57 -24.24 -16.02 16.32
C GLU A 57 -23.27 -17.21 16.26
N GLY A 58 -22.00 -17.02 16.62
CA GLY A 58 -21.01 -18.07 16.44
C GLY A 58 -19.58 -17.67 16.74
N LYS A 59 -18.68 -18.64 16.57
CA LYS A 59 -17.23 -18.45 16.63
C LYS A 59 -16.78 -17.67 15.39
N PHE A 60 -15.83 -16.76 15.55
CA PHE A 60 -15.17 -16.07 14.43
C PHE A 60 -13.79 -15.63 14.88
N CYS A 61 -12.88 -15.46 13.91
CA CYS A 61 -11.57 -14.89 14.20
C CYS A 61 -11.68 -13.37 14.22
N ASN A 62 -11.24 -12.74 15.31
CA ASN A 62 -11.31 -11.28 15.46
C ASN A 62 -10.48 -10.56 14.40
N ARG A 63 -11.09 -9.54 13.79
CA ARG A 63 -10.44 -8.51 12.98
C ARG A 63 -9.27 -7.88 13.73
N THR A 64 -8.20 -7.55 13.02
CA THR A 64 -6.98 -7.03 13.66
C THR A 64 -6.06 -6.34 12.67
N PHE A 65 -5.23 -5.41 13.15
CA PHE A 65 -4.07 -4.91 12.43
C PHE A 65 -2.83 -5.56 13.03
N ASP A 66 -2.07 -6.31 12.21
CA ASP A 66 -0.91 -7.05 12.68
C ASP A 66 0.44 -6.36 12.38
N ASN A 67 0.40 -5.04 12.24
CA ASN A 67 1.50 -4.18 11.79
C ASN A 67 1.95 -4.39 10.34
N TYR A 68 1.30 -5.29 9.59
CA TYR A 68 1.56 -5.51 8.17
C TYR A 68 0.29 -5.35 7.32
N ALA A 69 -0.76 -6.12 7.62
CA ALA A 69 -2.02 -6.11 6.89
C ALA A 69 -3.21 -5.85 7.81
N CYS A 70 -4.27 -5.28 7.24
CA CYS A 70 -5.54 -5.10 7.91
C CYS A 70 -6.41 -6.34 7.72
N TRP A 71 -6.67 -7.10 8.77
CA TRP A 71 -7.46 -8.33 8.71
C TRP A 71 -8.91 -8.07 9.11
N PRO A 72 -9.90 -8.46 8.30
CA PRO A 72 -11.29 -8.47 8.70
C PRO A 72 -11.56 -9.63 9.66
N ASP A 73 -12.79 -9.73 10.15
CA ASP A 73 -13.22 -10.92 10.88
C ASP A 73 -13.21 -12.14 9.93
N GLY A 74 -12.81 -13.30 10.46
CA GLY A 74 -12.74 -14.55 9.72
C GLY A 74 -13.86 -15.51 10.08
N LEU A 75 -14.46 -16.14 9.06
CA LEU A 75 -15.39 -17.24 9.27
C LEU A 75 -14.61 -18.51 9.71
N PRO A 76 -15.12 -19.29 10.67
CA PRO A 76 -14.45 -20.51 11.10
C PRO A 76 -14.26 -21.51 9.97
N GLY A 77 -13.07 -22.11 9.90
CA GLY A 77 -12.72 -23.14 8.92
C GLY A 77 -12.40 -22.60 7.52
N THR A 78 -12.23 -21.28 7.35
CA THR A 78 -11.96 -20.67 6.04
C THR A 78 -10.63 -19.94 5.99
N TYR A 79 -10.11 -19.77 4.77
CA TYR A 79 -9.09 -18.77 4.49
C TYR A 79 -9.69 -17.38 4.52
N VAL A 80 -8.91 -16.44 5.02
CA VAL A 80 -9.17 -15.00 4.94
C VAL A 80 -8.04 -14.40 4.12
N ASN A 81 -8.38 -13.67 3.06
CA ASN A 81 -7.42 -13.00 2.20
C ASN A 81 -7.66 -11.49 2.17
N VAL A 82 -6.59 -10.73 2.03
CA VAL A 82 -6.63 -9.29 1.79
C VAL A 82 -5.57 -8.92 0.78
N SER A 83 -5.79 -7.86 0.00
CA SER A 83 -4.82 -7.38 -1.00
C SER A 83 -3.47 -7.04 -0.36
N CYS A 84 -2.39 -7.17 -1.14
CA CYS A 84 -1.06 -6.72 -0.71
C CYS A 84 -1.11 -5.27 -0.18
N PRO A 85 -0.49 -4.96 0.98
CA PRO A 85 -0.53 -3.62 1.54
C PRO A 85 0.06 -2.56 0.60
N TRP A 86 -0.71 -1.50 0.35
CA TRP A 86 -0.35 -0.48 -0.65
C TRP A 86 0.85 0.41 -0.24
N TYR A 87 1.25 0.38 1.04
CA TYR A 87 2.41 1.12 1.52
C TYR A 87 3.75 0.47 1.11
N LEU A 88 3.73 -0.77 0.59
CA LEU A 88 4.94 -1.46 0.17
C LEU A 88 5.64 -0.70 -0.97
N PRO A 89 6.98 -0.57 -0.95
CA PRO A 89 7.71 0.12 -2.03
C PRO A 89 7.47 -0.48 -3.42
N TRP A 90 7.07 -1.75 -3.46
CA TRP A 90 6.80 -2.52 -4.68
C TRP A 90 5.33 -2.88 -4.86
N ALA A 91 4.40 -2.19 -4.18
CA ALA A 91 2.96 -2.49 -4.29
C ALA A 91 2.48 -2.56 -5.76
N ASN A 92 3.04 -1.74 -6.65
CA ASN A 92 2.72 -1.73 -8.07
C ASN A 92 3.07 -3.02 -8.83
N THR A 93 4.00 -3.84 -8.31
CA THR A 93 4.37 -5.13 -8.92
C THR A 93 3.51 -6.28 -8.41
N VAL A 94 2.71 -6.06 -7.35
CA VAL A 94 1.90 -7.08 -6.67
C VAL A 94 0.44 -6.64 -6.51
N LEU A 95 -0.05 -5.79 -7.43
CA LEU A 95 -1.39 -5.18 -7.35
C LEU A 95 -2.54 -6.18 -7.20
N HIS A 96 -2.39 -7.38 -7.75
CA HIS A 96 -3.38 -8.46 -7.69
C HIS A 96 -3.04 -9.53 -6.66
N GLY A 97 -1.90 -9.41 -5.98
CA GLY A 97 -1.47 -10.36 -4.96
C GLY A 97 -2.27 -10.21 -3.69
N GLN A 98 -2.35 -11.31 -2.94
CA GLN A 98 -3.05 -11.39 -1.69
C GLN A 98 -2.16 -11.96 -0.58
N VAL A 99 -2.45 -11.55 0.65
CA VAL A 99 -1.94 -12.22 1.84
C VAL A 99 -3.04 -13.01 2.51
N TYR A 100 -2.67 -14.14 3.08
CA TYR A 100 -3.63 -15.10 3.62
C TYR A 100 -3.38 -15.37 5.10
N ARG A 101 -4.49 -15.52 5.83
CA ARG A 101 -4.58 -16.18 7.13
C ARG A 101 -5.60 -17.31 7.04
N PHE A 102 -5.54 -18.23 8.00
CA PHE A 102 -6.56 -19.26 8.16
C PHE A 102 -7.26 -19.08 9.50
N CYS A 103 -8.59 -19.05 9.48
CA CYS A 103 -9.41 -19.06 10.68
C CYS A 103 -9.82 -20.49 10.99
N THR A 104 -9.44 -21.00 12.16
CA THR A 104 -9.76 -22.39 12.56
C THR A 104 -11.25 -22.56 12.82
N SER A 105 -11.74 -23.81 12.86
CA SER A 105 -13.11 -24.13 13.27
C SER A 105 -13.45 -23.63 14.68
N GLU A 106 -12.44 -23.39 15.51
CA GLU A 106 -12.57 -22.87 16.86
C GLU A 106 -12.70 -21.34 16.92
N GLY A 107 -12.66 -20.64 15.79
CA GLY A 107 -12.72 -19.17 15.75
C GLY A 107 -11.42 -18.51 16.22
N THR A 108 -10.29 -19.22 16.13
CA THR A 108 -8.97 -18.66 16.43
C THR A 108 -8.11 -18.62 15.18
N TRP A 109 -7.26 -17.61 15.06
CA TRP A 109 -6.29 -17.56 13.96
C TRP A 109 -5.32 -18.75 14.07
N LEU A 110 -5.11 -19.46 12.97
CA LEU A 110 -4.10 -20.52 12.89
C LEU A 110 -2.75 -19.97 13.33
N LEU A 111 -2.04 -20.71 14.17
CA LEU A 111 -0.71 -20.34 14.66
C LEU A 111 0.37 -21.01 13.83
N LYS A 112 1.57 -20.41 13.82
CA LYS A 112 2.76 -21.09 13.30
C LYS A 112 3.13 -22.25 14.23
N GLU A 113 3.75 -23.28 13.66
CA GLU A 113 4.27 -24.41 14.44
C GLU A 113 5.21 -23.93 15.55
N ASN A 114 5.03 -24.46 16.76
CA ASN A 114 5.82 -24.12 17.95
C ASN A 114 5.88 -22.61 18.27
N SER A 115 4.83 -21.85 17.94
CA SER A 115 4.77 -20.39 18.16
C SER A 115 3.38 -19.92 18.59
N THR A 116 3.32 -18.76 19.25
CA THR A 116 2.08 -18.05 19.56
C THR A 116 1.68 -17.04 18.48
N LEU A 117 2.51 -16.90 17.44
CA LEU A 117 2.25 -15.96 16.36
C LEU A 117 1.28 -16.55 15.33
N PRO A 118 0.28 -15.78 14.86
CA PRO A 118 -0.57 -16.20 13.75
C PRO A 118 0.24 -16.54 12.49
N TRP A 119 -0.11 -17.66 11.88
CA TRP A 119 0.37 -18.06 10.56
C TRP A 119 -0.11 -17.07 9.51
N ARG A 120 0.75 -16.80 8.52
CA ARG A 120 0.45 -15.97 7.35
C ARG A 120 1.14 -16.54 6.12
N ASN A 121 0.49 -16.44 4.97
CA ASN A 121 1.13 -16.61 3.67
C ASN A 121 1.26 -15.25 2.99
N LEU A 122 2.50 -14.86 2.68
CA LEU A 122 2.86 -13.58 2.07
C LEU A 122 3.45 -13.74 0.66
N THR A 123 3.47 -14.96 0.12
CA THR A 123 4.23 -15.31 -1.09
C THR A 123 3.86 -14.45 -2.31
N GLU A 124 2.59 -14.08 -2.47
CA GLU A 124 2.14 -13.24 -3.59
C GLU A 124 2.51 -11.75 -3.43
N CYS A 125 2.97 -11.34 -2.25
CA CYS A 125 3.33 -9.95 -1.93
C CYS A 125 4.83 -9.74 -1.72
N GLU A 126 5.65 -10.75 -2.01
CA GLU A 126 7.11 -10.62 -1.91
C GLU A 126 7.68 -9.73 -3.02
N ALA A 127 8.72 -8.97 -2.67
CA ALA A 127 9.49 -8.22 -3.65
C ALA A 127 10.19 -9.19 -4.61
N SER A 128 10.15 -8.91 -5.92
CA SER A 128 11.00 -9.58 -6.89
C SER A 128 12.47 -9.35 -6.58
N ASP A 129 13.35 -10.25 -7.06
CA ASP A 129 14.79 -10.13 -6.80
C ASP A 129 15.38 -8.82 -7.32
N GLN A 130 14.87 -8.32 -8.46
CA GLN A 130 15.27 -7.04 -9.02
C GLN A 130 14.90 -5.86 -8.11
N VAL A 131 13.68 -5.85 -7.56
CA VAL A 131 13.23 -4.83 -6.61
C VAL A 131 14.08 -4.91 -5.34
N ARG A 132 14.31 -6.12 -4.81
CA ARG A 132 15.11 -6.35 -3.62
C ARG A 132 16.53 -5.82 -3.77
N ALA A 133 17.16 -6.08 -4.92
CA ALA A 133 18.49 -5.55 -5.24
C ALA A 133 18.50 -4.02 -5.32
N SER A 134 17.48 -3.40 -5.94
CA SER A 134 17.38 -1.93 -6.05
C SER A 134 17.18 -1.23 -4.70
N LEU A 135 16.39 -1.83 -3.80
CA LEU A 135 16.20 -1.32 -2.44
C LEU A 135 17.47 -1.45 -1.60
N ALA A 136 18.18 -2.57 -1.70
CA ALA A 136 19.45 -2.76 -1.00
C ALA A 136 20.51 -1.73 -1.44
N ALA A 137 20.56 -1.43 -2.75
CA ALA A 137 21.46 -0.42 -3.30
C ALA A 137 21.12 1.02 -2.90
N SER A 138 19.88 1.29 -2.44
CA SER A 138 19.45 2.63 -2.00
C SER A 138 19.83 2.94 -0.54
N VAL A 139 20.37 1.97 0.20
CA VAL A 139 20.79 2.08 1.60
C VAL A 139 22.33 2.20 1.73
N VAL A 140 23.07 1.94 0.65
CA VAL A 140 24.54 2.13 0.53
C VAL A 140 24.82 3.48 -0.13
#